data_AF-R9XDP5-F1
#
_entry.id   AF-R9XDP5-F1
#
_cell.length_a   1.000
_cell.length_b   1.000
_cell.length_c   1.000
_cell.angle_alpha   90.00
_cell.angle_beta   90.00
_cell.angle_gamma   90.00
#
_symmetry.space_group_name_H-M   'P 1'
#
loop_
_entity.id
_entity.type
_entity.pdbx_description
1 polymer ?
#
loop_
_entity_poly.entity_id
_entity_poly.type
_entity_poly.pdbx_seq_one_letter_code
_entity_poly.pdbx_strand_id
1 'polypeptide(L)'
;MAVFSHVTVIYARIGFLLTLAFFSVKDVELILNHSFIIILARAMNLPELHIPRHSAQLGMVSVLFFLLAVSDLLPLLENNLAYFDSLVPFRLLAFFILALVSYLRESNLYFHNNAVFVYCFCEIIMHFMIYTAIKDEQSGANTQRLGDTTAEDEASEDELEELVSSTAHSGDATGE
;
A
#
# COMPACT_ATOMS: atom_id res chain seq x y z
N MET A 1 19.16 1.16 -2.30
CA MET A 1 18.46 2.42 -2.64
C MET A 1 17.13 2.05 -3.29
N ALA A 2 16.09 1.77 -2.49
CA ALA A 2 14.76 1.42 -3.00
C ALA A 2 14.08 2.69 -3.51
N VAL A 3 13.84 2.75 -4.82
CA VAL A 3 13.32 3.95 -5.50
C VAL A 3 11.84 4.22 -5.17
N PHE A 4 11.17 3.25 -4.52
CA PHE A 4 9.82 3.40 -3.98
C PHE A 4 9.85 3.10 -2.49
N SER A 5 10.01 4.14 -1.67
CA SER A 5 9.69 4.00 -0.26
C SER A 5 8.16 3.93 -0.09
N HIS A 6 7.69 3.13 0.86
CA HIS A 6 6.27 3.06 1.22
C HIS A 6 5.68 4.47 1.46
N VAL A 7 6.48 5.39 2.00
CA VAL A 7 6.13 6.81 2.20
C VAL A 7 5.71 7.47 0.90
N THR A 8 6.50 7.31 -0.17
CA THR A 8 6.23 7.91 -1.49
C THR A 8 4.94 7.35 -2.09
N VAL A 9 4.69 6.05 -1.94
CA VAL A 9 3.48 5.39 -2.44
C VAL A 9 2.23 5.90 -1.69
N ILE A 10 2.33 6.06 -0.37
CA ILE A 10 1.23 6.59 0.45
C ILE A 10 0.95 8.06 0.10
N TYR A 11 1.98 8.90 -0.10
CA TYR A 11 1.80 10.28 -0.59
C TYR A 11 1.15 10.33 -1.98
N ALA A 12 1.56 9.47 -2.90
CA ALA A 12 0.93 9.37 -4.22
C ALA A 12 -0.56 9.01 -4.11
N ARG A 13 -0.92 8.10 -3.19
CA ARG A 13 -2.32 7.79 -2.89
C ARG A 13 -3.08 9.01 -2.36
N ILE A 14 -2.55 9.71 -1.36
CA ILE A 14 -3.20 10.90 -0.80
C ILE A 14 -3.42 11.97 -1.89
N GLY A 15 -2.42 12.18 -2.75
CA GLY A 15 -2.53 13.06 -3.91
C GLY A 15 -3.61 12.62 -4.90
N PHE A 16 -3.74 11.32 -5.14
CA PHE A 16 -4.81 10.75 -5.97
C PHE A 16 -6.21 11.00 -5.38
N LEU A 17 -6.41 10.78 -4.08
CA LEU A 17 -7.69 11.06 -3.42
C LEU A 17 -8.04 12.56 -3.41
N LEU A 18 -7.07 13.42 -3.16
CA LEU A 18 -7.27 14.88 -3.24
C LEU A 18 -7.64 15.32 -4.66
N THR A 19 -7.02 14.72 -5.67
CA THR A 19 -7.35 14.96 -7.08
C THR A 19 -8.79 14.52 -7.37
N LEU A 20 -9.20 13.33 -6.92
CA LEU A 20 -10.58 12.86 -7.06
C LEU A 20 -11.59 13.76 -6.34
N ALA A 21 -11.26 14.22 -5.13
CA ALA A 21 -12.09 15.18 -4.40
C ALA A 21 -12.25 16.48 -5.20
N PHE A 22 -11.15 17.04 -5.71
CA PHE A 22 -11.17 18.27 -6.52
C PHE A 22 -12.01 18.11 -7.80
N PHE A 23 -11.81 17.02 -8.55
CA PHE A 23 -12.58 16.76 -9.77
C PHE A 23 -14.06 16.45 -9.46
N SER A 24 -14.36 15.86 -8.31
CA SER A 24 -15.75 15.65 -7.87
C SER A 24 -16.47 16.97 -7.57
N VAL A 25 -15.79 18.02 -7.14
CA VAL A 25 -16.42 19.36 -6.99
C VAL A 25 -16.57 20.06 -8.32
N LYS A 26 -15.56 19.94 -9.20
CA LYS A 26 -15.48 20.75 -10.42
C LYS A 26 -16.36 20.19 -11.54
N ASP A 27 -16.14 18.92 -11.91
CA ASP A 27 -16.87 18.24 -12.99
C ASP A 27 -16.59 16.73 -12.93
N VAL A 28 -17.52 15.96 -12.36
CA VAL A 28 -17.40 14.49 -12.30
C VAL A 28 -17.48 13.84 -13.68
N GLU A 29 -18.15 14.50 -14.63
CA GLU A 29 -18.31 14.03 -16.00
C GLU A 29 -16.95 13.80 -16.71
N LEU A 30 -15.93 14.57 -16.32
CA LEU A 30 -14.56 14.40 -16.82
C LEU A 30 -13.93 13.09 -16.33
N ILE A 31 -14.26 12.66 -15.12
CA ILE A 31 -13.82 11.36 -14.58
C ILE A 31 -14.56 10.23 -15.31
N LEU A 32 -15.90 10.29 -15.37
CA LEU A 32 -16.70 9.19 -15.93
C LEU A 32 -16.48 8.98 -17.43
N ASN A 33 -16.19 10.04 -18.19
CA ASN A 33 -15.90 9.94 -19.63
C ASN A 33 -14.44 9.56 -19.94
N HIS A 34 -13.61 9.32 -18.93
CA HIS A 34 -12.23 8.92 -19.19
C HIS A 34 -12.18 7.52 -19.82
N SER A 35 -11.42 7.35 -20.91
CA SER A 35 -11.41 6.12 -21.72
C SER A 35 -11.14 4.86 -20.90
N PHE A 36 -10.27 4.95 -19.89
CA PHE A 36 -10.00 3.85 -18.97
C PHE A 36 -11.26 3.37 -18.22
N ILE A 37 -12.07 4.30 -17.70
CA ILE A 37 -13.29 3.99 -16.94
C ILE A 37 -14.32 3.33 -17.86
N ILE A 38 -14.51 3.88 -19.07
CA ILE A 38 -15.46 3.35 -20.05
C ILE A 38 -15.07 1.93 -20.49
N ILE A 39 -13.80 1.70 -20.82
CA ILE A 39 -13.31 0.39 -21.27
C ILE A 39 -13.48 -0.64 -20.15
N LEU A 40 -13.10 -0.29 -18.92
CA LEU A 40 -13.21 -1.18 -17.76
C LEU A 40 -14.68 -1.51 -17.45
N ALA A 41 -15.55 -0.50 -17.48
CA ALA A 41 -16.97 -0.70 -17.25
C ALA A 41 -17.64 -1.59 -18.29
N ARG A 42 -17.29 -1.40 -19.57
CA ARG A 42 -17.79 -2.23 -20.66
C ARG A 42 -17.27 -3.66 -20.59
N ALA A 43 -16.00 -3.84 -20.21
CA ALA A 43 -15.43 -5.16 -19.97
C ALA A 43 -16.16 -5.92 -18.85
N MET A 44 -16.61 -5.19 -17.83
CA MET A 44 -17.35 -5.71 -16.67
C MET A 44 -18.87 -5.74 -16.87
N ASN A 45 -19.38 -5.29 -18.03
CA ASN A 45 -20.80 -5.17 -18.37
C ASN A 45 -21.62 -4.36 -17.34
N LEU A 46 -21.06 -3.26 -16.84
CA LEU A 46 -21.70 -2.39 -15.84
C LEU A 46 -22.44 -1.22 -16.52
N PRO A 47 -23.60 -0.80 -15.99
CA PRO A 47 -24.35 0.32 -16.56
C PRO A 47 -23.59 1.64 -16.39
N GLU A 48 -23.54 2.42 -17.48
CA GLU A 48 -22.90 3.73 -17.51
C GLU A 48 -23.75 4.74 -16.72
N LEU A 49 -23.23 5.17 -15.57
CA LEU A 49 -23.88 6.17 -14.75
C LEU A 49 -23.71 7.55 -15.35
N HIS A 50 -24.82 8.24 -15.57
CA HIS A 50 -24.82 9.64 -15.98
C HIS A 50 -25.37 10.48 -14.81
N ILE A 51 -24.47 11.11 -14.04
CA ILE A 51 -24.86 12.08 -13.01
C ILE A 51 -24.82 13.49 -13.62
N PRO A 52 -25.87 14.31 -13.45
CA PRO A 52 -25.85 15.70 -13.89
C PRO A 52 -24.79 16.50 -13.12
N ARG A 53 -24.11 17.45 -13.79
CA ARG A 53 -23.02 18.27 -13.22
C ARG A 53 -23.34 18.95 -11.89
N HIS A 54 -24.62 19.23 -11.63
CA HIS A 54 -25.07 19.89 -10.42
C HIS A 54 -25.96 18.97 -9.58
N SER A 55 -25.34 18.04 -8.85
CA SER A 55 -26.01 17.19 -7.87
C SER A 55 -25.43 17.43 -6.48
N ALA A 56 -26.29 17.68 -5.49
CA ALA A 56 -25.88 17.87 -4.09
C ALA A 56 -25.12 16.66 -3.52
N GLN A 57 -25.37 15.47 -4.06
CA GLN A 57 -24.69 14.23 -3.67
C GLN A 57 -23.18 14.28 -4.00
N LEU A 58 -22.81 14.98 -5.07
CA LEU A 58 -21.43 15.08 -5.54
C LEU A 58 -20.55 15.85 -4.56
N GLY A 59 -21.09 16.94 -3.99
CA GLY A 59 -20.43 17.71 -2.94
C GLY A 59 -20.20 16.89 -1.68
N MET A 60 -21.19 16.09 -1.26
CA MET A 60 -21.04 15.19 -0.10
C MET A 60 -19.93 14.14 -0.34
N VAL A 61 -19.89 13.53 -1.52
CA VAL A 61 -18.87 12.54 -1.88
C VAL A 61 -17.46 13.18 -1.90
N SER A 62 -17.33 14.41 -2.40
CA SER A 62 -16.04 15.11 -2.34
C SER A 62 -15.55 15.35 -0.92
N VAL A 63 -16.44 15.73 0.00
CA VAL A 63 -16.06 15.94 1.41
C VAL A 63 -15.62 14.62 2.04
N LEU A 64 -16.28 13.50 1.70
CA LEU A 64 -15.85 12.18 2.16
C LEU A 64 -14.46 11.83 1.64
N PHE A 65 -14.17 12.02 0.35
CA PHE A 65 -12.82 11.76 -0.19
C PHE A 65 -11.76 12.65 0.46
N PHE A 66 -12.08 13.91 0.74
CA PHE A 66 -11.18 14.80 1.46
C PHE A 66 -10.93 14.29 2.89
N LEU A 67 -11.97 13.86 3.60
CA LEU A 67 -11.84 13.33 4.95
C LEU A 67 -11.02 12.03 4.98
N LEU A 68 -11.19 11.16 3.97
CA LEU A 68 -10.34 9.98 3.79
C LEU A 68 -8.88 10.37 3.57
N ALA A 69 -8.61 11.35 2.69
CA ALA A 69 -7.25 11.83 2.43
C ALA A 69 -6.58 12.37 3.71
N VAL A 70 -7.30 13.14 4.52
CA VAL A 70 -6.81 13.65 5.81
C VAL A 70 -6.60 12.52 6.81
N SER A 71 -7.53 11.57 6.90
CA SER A 71 -7.41 10.41 7.80
C SER A 71 -6.16 9.58 7.52
N ASP A 72 -5.68 9.55 6.27
CA ASP A 72 -4.48 8.83 5.89
C ASP A 72 -3.22 9.69 5.96
N LEU A 73 -3.37 11.03 5.94
CA LEU A 73 -2.27 11.97 6.15
C LEU A 73 -1.79 12.01 7.61
N LEU A 74 -2.71 11.86 8.58
CA LEU A 74 -2.39 11.90 10.01
C LEU A 74 -1.39 10.80 10.43
N PRO A 75 -1.63 9.51 10.14
CA PRO A 75 -0.70 8.43 10.51
C PRO A 75 0.66 8.55 9.81
N LEU A 76 0.69 9.14 8.61
CA LEU A 76 1.93 9.39 7.87
C LEU A 76 2.78 10.47 8.57
N LEU A 77 2.14 11.50 9.13
CA LEU A 77 2.83 12.56 9.86
C LEU A 77 3.41 12.07 11.20
N GLU A 78 2.77 11.07 11.81
CA GLU A 78 3.23 10.43 13.04
C GLU A 78 4.33 9.36 12.80
N ASN A 79 4.66 9.04 11.53
CA ASN A 79 5.62 7.99 11.15
C ASN A 79 5.35 6.62 11.80
N ASN A 80 4.08 6.30 12.09
CA ASN A 80 3.74 5.05 12.74
C ASN A 80 3.56 3.91 11.72
N LEU A 81 4.67 3.28 11.32
CA LEU A 81 4.69 2.26 10.26
C LEU A 81 3.96 0.97 10.65
N ALA A 82 3.92 0.64 11.95
CA ALA A 82 3.20 -0.54 12.46
C ALA A 82 1.68 -0.43 12.25
N TYR A 83 1.14 0.80 12.20
CA TYR A 83 -0.27 1.04 11.94
C TYR A 83 -0.66 0.67 10.50
N PHE A 84 0.21 0.94 9.52
CA PHE A 84 -0.05 0.64 8.12
C PHE A 84 0.02 -0.87 7.83
N ASP A 85 0.89 -1.61 8.51
CA ASP A 85 1.07 -3.06 8.28
C ASP A 85 -0.22 -3.86 8.57
N SER A 86 -0.94 -3.52 9.64
CA SER A 86 -2.21 -4.18 9.99
C SER A 86 -3.41 -3.58 9.26
N LEU A 87 -3.42 -2.27 8.99
CA LEU A 87 -4.58 -1.59 8.43
C LEU A 87 -4.74 -1.82 6.92
N VAL A 88 -3.64 -1.83 6.16
CA VAL A 88 -3.65 -1.98 4.70
C VAL A 88 -4.32 -3.28 4.23
N PRO A 89 -3.98 -4.49 4.76
CA PRO A 89 -4.62 -5.73 4.31
C PRO A 89 -6.10 -5.78 4.69
N PHE A 90 -6.48 -5.25 5.86
CA PHE A 90 -7.88 -5.17 6.28
C PHE A 90 -8.70 -4.27 5.34
N ARG A 91 -8.14 -3.12 4.96
CA ARG A 91 -8.79 -2.17 4.05
C ARG A 91 -8.87 -2.71 2.62
N LEU A 92 -7.85 -3.43 2.16
CA LEU A 92 -7.88 -4.15 0.88
C LEU A 92 -9.00 -5.19 0.87
N LEU A 93 -9.13 -5.99 1.94
CA LEU A 93 -10.20 -6.99 2.06
C LEU A 93 -11.58 -6.33 2.07
N ALA A 94 -11.74 -5.21 2.77
CA ALA A 94 -12.99 -4.45 2.78
C ALA A 94 -13.39 -3.95 1.38
N PHE A 95 -12.45 -3.34 0.63
CA PHE A 95 -12.72 -2.88 -0.74
C PHE A 95 -12.92 -4.02 -1.72
N PHE A 96 -12.26 -5.16 -1.52
CA PHE A 96 -12.48 -6.36 -2.32
C PHE A 96 -13.90 -6.92 -2.12
N ILE A 97 -14.37 -7.02 -0.88
CA ILE A 97 -15.76 -7.39 -0.58
C ILE A 97 -16.72 -6.37 -1.20
N LEU A 98 -16.42 -5.08 -1.08
CA LEU A 98 -17.29 -4.02 -1.62
C LEU A 98 -17.38 -4.08 -3.15
N ALA A 99 -16.27 -4.35 -3.84
CA ALA A 99 -16.25 -4.58 -5.29
C ALA A 99 -17.04 -5.84 -5.67
N LEU A 100 -16.87 -6.94 -4.92
CA LEU A 100 -17.59 -8.18 -5.16
C LEU A 100 -19.11 -8.02 -4.95
N VAL A 101 -19.51 -7.31 -3.90
CA VAL A 101 -20.92 -6.99 -3.62
C VAL A 101 -21.49 -6.06 -4.68
N SER A 102 -20.74 -5.06 -5.14
CA SER A 102 -21.14 -4.17 -6.24
C SER A 102 -21.36 -4.95 -7.54
N TYR A 103 -20.54 -5.97 -7.79
CA TYR A 103 -20.67 -6.84 -8.95
C TYR A 103 -21.84 -7.83 -8.85
N LEU A 104 -21.95 -8.60 -7.76
CA LEU A 104 -22.96 -9.65 -7.60
C LEU A 104 -24.39 -9.13 -7.40
N ARG A 105 -24.55 -7.91 -6.90
CA ARG A 105 -25.85 -7.37 -6.49
C ARG A 105 -26.47 -6.49 -7.58
N GLU A 106 -26.80 -7.13 -8.70
CA GLU A 106 -27.44 -6.48 -9.88
C GLU A 106 -28.79 -5.80 -9.55
N SER A 107 -29.48 -6.21 -8.47
CA SER A 107 -30.85 -5.72 -8.18
C SER A 107 -30.93 -4.33 -7.52
N ASN A 108 -29.80 -3.69 -7.19
CA ASN A 108 -29.78 -2.41 -6.46
C ASN A 108 -28.98 -1.35 -7.25
N LEU A 109 -29.69 -0.53 -8.04
CA LEU A 109 -29.10 0.48 -8.95
C LEU A 109 -28.10 1.44 -8.28
N TYR A 110 -28.21 1.66 -6.97
CA TYR A 110 -27.31 2.57 -6.23
C TYR A 110 -25.91 1.98 -6.00
N PHE A 111 -25.78 0.65 -5.89
CA PHE A 111 -24.50 -0.03 -5.68
C PHE A 111 -23.92 -0.62 -6.97
N HIS A 112 -24.78 -0.94 -7.94
CA HIS A 112 -24.37 -1.46 -9.24
C HIS A 112 -24.07 -0.32 -10.22
N ASN A 113 -22.99 0.40 -9.94
CA ASN A 113 -22.64 1.63 -10.61
C ASN A 113 -21.19 1.55 -11.09
N ASN A 114 -20.98 1.83 -12.38
CA ASN A 114 -19.66 1.91 -13.01
C ASN A 114 -18.67 2.72 -12.14
N ALA A 115 -19.07 3.92 -11.68
CA ALA A 115 -18.18 4.79 -10.91
C ALA A 115 -17.69 4.15 -9.60
N VAL A 116 -18.58 3.45 -8.90
CA VAL A 116 -18.26 2.77 -7.62
C VAL A 116 -17.33 1.59 -7.88
N PHE A 117 -17.62 0.79 -8.90
CA PHE A 117 -16.79 -0.36 -9.25
C PHE A 117 -15.37 0.07 -9.65
N VAL A 118 -15.24 1.04 -10.55
CA VAL A 118 -13.93 1.52 -11.00
C VAL A 118 -13.16 2.18 -9.86
N TYR A 119 -13.85 2.92 -8.98
CA TYR A 119 -13.22 3.45 -7.77
C TYR A 119 -12.68 2.32 -6.88
N CYS A 120 -13.49 1.29 -6.59
CA CYS A 120 -13.03 0.15 -5.80
C CYS A 120 -11.87 -0.60 -6.47
N PHE A 121 -11.91 -0.79 -7.78
CA PHE A 121 -10.82 -1.42 -8.53
C PHE A 121 -9.51 -0.63 -8.41
N CYS A 122 -9.56 0.71 -8.59
CA CYS A 122 -8.42 1.58 -8.39
C CYS A 122 -7.90 1.53 -6.94
N GLU A 123 -8.80 1.53 -5.95
CA GLU A 123 -8.42 1.42 -4.53
C GLU A 123 -7.75 0.08 -4.21
N ILE A 124 -8.20 -1.03 -4.81
CA ILE A 124 -7.55 -2.34 -4.65
C ILE A 124 -6.13 -2.30 -5.20
N ILE A 125 -5.92 -1.76 -6.40
CA ILE A 125 -4.58 -1.64 -7.00
C ILE A 125 -3.67 -0.75 -6.14
N MET A 126 -4.17 0.40 -5.68
CA MET A 126 -3.40 1.31 -4.83
C MET A 126 -3.02 0.68 -3.49
N HIS A 127 -3.97 0.02 -2.82
CA HIS A 127 -3.68 -0.68 -1.56
C HIS A 127 -2.74 -1.88 -1.76
N PHE A 128 -2.85 -2.58 -2.89
CA PHE A 128 -1.92 -3.65 -3.23
C PHE A 128 -0.50 -3.10 -3.41
N MET A 129 -0.34 -1.96 -4.11
CA MET A 129 0.96 -1.32 -4.29
C MET A 129 1.58 -0.83 -2.98
N ILE A 130 0.76 -0.33 -2.05
CA ILE A 130 1.22 0.04 -0.69
C ILE A 130 1.68 -1.20 0.06
N TYR A 131 0.90 -2.29 0.01
CA TYR A 131 1.25 -3.55 0.66
C TYR A 131 2.58 -4.11 0.14
N THR A 132 2.79 -4.13 -1.18
CA THR A 132 4.06 -4.61 -1.76
C THR A 132 5.21 -3.72 -1.36
N ALA A 133 5.04 -2.39 -1.32
CA ALA A 133 6.10 -1.47 -0.91
C ALA A 133 6.52 -1.67 0.56
N ILE A 134 5.56 -1.89 1.47
CA ILE A 134 5.84 -2.20 2.88
C ILE A 134 6.60 -3.54 3.00
N LYS A 135 6.14 -4.56 2.27
CA LYS A 135 6.73 -5.89 2.30
C LYS A 135 8.15 -5.93 1.73
N ASP A 136 8.42 -5.14 0.69
CA ASP A 136 9.75 -5.02 0.09
C ASP A 136 10.75 -4.40 1.08
N GLU A 137 10.33 -3.37 1.82
CA GLU A 137 11.17 -2.77 2.87
C GLU A 137 11.44 -3.73 4.03
N GLN A 138 10.42 -4.47 4.47
CA GLN A 138 10.59 -5.47 5.53
C GLN A 138 11.52 -6.61 5.10
N SER A 139 11.44 -7.03 3.84
CA SER A 139 12.29 -8.08 3.28
C SER A 139 13.76 -7.63 3.16
N GLY A 140 13.98 -6.38 2.74
CA GLY A 140 15.31 -5.78 2.70
C GLY A 140 15.94 -5.66 4.09
N ALA A 141 15.18 -5.18 5.08
CA ALA A 141 15.65 -5.06 6.46
C ALA A 141 15.99 -6.42 7.09
N ASN A 142 15.19 -7.45 6.84
CA ASN A 142 15.43 -8.79 7.40
C ASN A 142 16.71 -9.42 6.82
N THR A 143 16.96 -9.24 5.52
CA THR A 143 18.16 -9.76 4.85
C THR A 143 19.44 -9.13 5.41
N GLN A 144 19.41 -7.84 5.72
CA GLN A 144 20.55 -7.14 6.31
C GLN A 144 20.84 -7.61 7.74
N ARG A 145 19.80 -7.87 8.53
CA ARG A 145 19.96 -8.40 9.91
C ARG A 145 20.55 -9.81 9.92
N LEU A 146 20.14 -10.67 8.98
CA LEU A 146 20.75 -11.99 8.84
C LEU A 146 22.23 -11.88 8.48
N GLY A 147 22.59 -10.96 7.58
CA GLY A 147 23.99 -10.72 7.21
C GLY A 147 24.86 -10.24 8.38
N ASP A 148 24.34 -9.34 9.23
CA ASP A 148 25.05 -8.88 10.44
C ASP A 148 25.26 -10.02 11.43
N THR A 149 24.23 -10.82 11.71
CA THR A 149 24.35 -11.96 12.65
C THR A 149 25.33 -13.01 12.14
N THR A 150 25.35 -13.31 10.84
CA THR A 150 26.34 -14.24 10.27
C THR A 150 27.75 -13.68 10.32
N ALA A 151 27.93 -12.37 10.12
CA ALA A 151 29.24 -11.72 10.23
C ALA A 151 29.75 -11.66 11.69
N GLU A 152 28.86 -11.48 12.66
CA GLU A 152 29.18 -11.54 14.09
C GLU A 152 29.57 -12.97 14.52
N ASP A 153 28.86 -13.99 14.02
CA ASP A 153 29.18 -15.39 14.30
C ASP A 153 30.54 -15.78 13.70
N GLU A 154 30.82 -15.46 12.43
CA GLU A 154 32.11 -15.74 11.79
C GLU A 154 33.29 -15.02 12.48
N ALA A 155 33.11 -13.76 12.88
CA ALA A 155 34.15 -13.03 13.61
C ALA A 155 34.47 -13.66 14.98
N SER A 156 33.46 -14.23 15.64
CA SER A 156 33.64 -14.91 16.93
C SER A 156 34.32 -16.27 16.81
N GLU A 157 34.10 -17.00 15.71
CA GLU A 157 34.80 -18.24 15.40
C GLU A 157 36.28 -17.99 15.07
N ASP A 158 36.58 -16.95 14.29
CA ASP A 158 37.95 -16.54 13.96
C ASP A 158 38.76 -16.15 15.22
N GLU A 159 38.17 -15.39 16.16
CA GLU A 159 38.83 -15.04 17.43
C GLU A 159 39.11 -16.28 18.31
N LEU A 160 38.20 -17.25 18.32
CA LEU A 160 38.39 -18.51 19.06
C LEU A 160 39.51 -19.36 18.45
N GLU A 161 39.60 -19.45 17.12
CA GLU A 161 40.70 -20.16 16.46
C GLU A 161 42.06 -19.50 16.73
N GLU A 162 42.13 -18.16 16.74
CA GLU A 162 43.36 -17.43 17.05
C GLU A 162 43.84 -17.70 18.48
N LEU A 163 42.93 -17.68 19.47
CA LEU A 163 43.24 -17.97 20.87
C LEU A 163 43.70 -19.43 21.11
N VAL A 164 43.09 -20.39 20.41
CA VAL A 164 43.50 -21.81 20.47
C VAL A 164 44.88 -22.01 19.84
N SER A 165 45.18 -21.34 18.73
CA SER A 165 46.51 -21.40 18.10
C SER A 165 47.61 -20.80 19.00
N SER A 166 47.30 -19.70 19.69
CA SER A 166 48.21 -19.01 20.61
C SER A 166 48.52 -19.84 21.87
N THR A 167 47.51 -20.50 22.44
CA THR A 167 47.69 -21.40 23.59
C THR A 167 48.40 -22.70 23.23
N ALA A 168 48.17 -23.24 22.03
CA ALA A 168 48.91 -24.41 21.53
C ALA A 168 50.41 -24.14 21.34
N HIS A 169 50.79 -22.93 20.94
CA HIS A 169 52.20 -22.58 20.74
C HIS A 169 52.95 -22.30 22.05
N SER A 170 52.26 -21.93 23.14
CA SER A 170 52.88 -21.70 24.46
C SER A 170 53.08 -22.99 25.29
N GLY A 171 52.45 -24.10 24.92
CA GLY A 171 52.55 -25.38 25.64
C GLY A 171 53.80 -26.22 25.34
N ASP A 172 54.54 -25.88 24.28
CA ASP A 172 55.71 -26.66 23.81
C ASP A 172 57.05 -26.18 24.41
N ALA A 173 57.05 -25.17 25.28
CA ALA A 173 58.27 -24.61 25.87
C ALA A 173 58.66 -25.18 27.25
N THR A 174 57.94 -26.18 27.78
CA THR A 174 58.19 -26.76 29.13
C THR A 174 58.42 -28.27 29.16
N GLY A 175 58.77 -28.91 28.04
CA GLY A 175 59.03 -30.34 28.00
C GLY A 175 60.22 -30.72 27.13
N GLU A 176 61.43 -30.40 27.59
CA GLU A 176 62.63 -31.27 27.63
C GLU A 176 63.88 -30.49 28.09
#